data_AF-A0A525CKM6-F1
#
_entry.id   AF-A0A525CKM6-F1
#
_cell.length_a   1.000
_cell.length_b   1.000
_cell.length_c   1.000
_cell.angle_alpha   90.00
_cell.angle_beta   90.00
_cell.angle_gamma   90.00
#
_symmetry.space_group_name_H-M   'P 1'
#
loop_
_entity.id
_entity.type
_entity.pdbx_description
1 polymer ?
#
loop_
_entity_poly.entity_id
_entity_poly.type
_entity_poly.pdbx_seq_one_letter_code
_entity_poly.pdbx_strand_id
1 'polypeptide(L)'
;MAIENLKTLPGAETVSKYLSVENDRIRKIVGMVAYNVTAAAKQAAQALIKDRDRVSDVADHLDGEFIAELEVEQAVEIQEIAKISSELERYFDTSIIKLAFKNFDTSLLKRVRDLEKKEQSLRDRERDIEQIITKRVAELREQITRDSTTARGFFESAVSKAEKVFDQNKITRFAYSTISIFQEEFFDLQGTHDVEHITKLYQKAIEPYQITKMVMDKDGKLKKVITNQFTEDCSQDLFMFFYKYYNELLEIYHNEGELPPTADELSRIFEKKKKGVSEIISDMHKQ
;
A
#
# COMPACT_ATOMS: atom_id res chain seq x y z
N MET A 1 39.34 12.43 -14.65
CA MET A 1 39.16 13.87 -14.36
C MET A 1 39.51 14.63 -15.62
N ALA A 2 38.51 15.05 -16.39
CA ALA A 2 38.71 15.91 -17.56
C ALA A 2 37.98 17.22 -17.27
N ILE A 3 38.74 18.30 -17.21
CA ILE A 3 38.26 19.67 -17.01
C ILE A 3 37.49 20.05 -18.28
N GLU A 4 36.21 20.37 -18.13
CA GLU A 4 35.35 20.85 -19.20
C GLU A 4 35.95 22.12 -19.84
N ASN A 5 35.93 22.14 -21.17
CA ASN A 5 36.33 23.27 -21.99
C ASN A 5 35.52 24.53 -21.62
N LEU A 6 36.11 25.40 -20.81
CA LEU A 6 35.73 26.81 -20.72
C LEU A 6 35.81 27.40 -22.13
N LYS A 7 34.66 27.58 -22.78
CA LYS A 7 34.55 28.34 -24.03
C LYS A 7 35.12 29.73 -23.78
N THR A 8 36.35 29.94 -24.22
CA THR A 8 37.02 31.25 -24.17
C THR A 8 36.18 32.26 -24.93
N LEU A 9 35.82 33.35 -24.26
CA LEU A 9 35.04 34.44 -24.85
C LEU A 9 35.74 34.95 -26.13
N PRO A 10 35.01 35.18 -27.23
CA PRO A 10 35.59 35.70 -28.46
C PRO A 10 36.38 36.99 -28.20
N GLY A 11 37.66 37.02 -28.57
CA GLY A 11 38.55 38.18 -28.38
C GLY A 11 39.29 38.25 -27.04
N ALA A 12 39.07 37.32 -26.10
CA ALA A 12 39.78 37.27 -24.82
C ALA A 12 41.30 37.08 -24.98
N GLU A 13 41.72 36.26 -25.97
CA GLU A 13 43.13 36.07 -26.30
C GLU A 13 43.78 37.35 -26.82
N THR A 14 43.06 38.12 -27.64
CA THR A 14 43.52 39.40 -28.19
C THR A 14 43.68 40.46 -27.09
N VAL A 15 42.73 40.55 -26.17
CA VAL A 15 42.82 41.45 -25.01
C VAL A 15 43.97 41.06 -24.08
N SER A 16 44.14 39.76 -23.80
CA SER A 16 45.26 39.24 -23.01
C SER A 16 46.62 39.57 -23.66
N LYS A 17 46.72 39.39 -24.98
CA LYS A 17 47.91 39.75 -25.77
C LYS A 17 48.25 41.23 -25.61
N TYR A 18 47.28 42.14 -25.74
CA TYR A 18 47.53 43.59 -25.60
C TYR A 18 47.85 44.02 -24.15
N LEU A 19 47.31 43.34 -23.15
CA LEU A 19 47.64 43.59 -21.74
C LEU A 19 49.05 43.08 -21.36
N SER A 20 49.61 42.14 -22.11
CA SER A 20 50.96 41.60 -21.91
C SER A 20 52.09 42.37 -22.62
N VAL A 21 51.76 43.38 -23.44
CA VAL A 21 52.76 44.18 -24.17
C VAL A 21 53.46 45.17 -23.22
N GLU A 22 54.76 45.35 -23.37
CA GLU A 22 55.61 46.27 -22.58
C GLU A 22 55.25 47.76 -22.77
N ASN A 23 54.37 48.09 -23.72
CA ASN A 23 53.92 49.45 -23.96
C ASN A 23 52.85 49.87 -22.94
N ASP A 24 53.28 50.64 -21.93
CA ASP A 24 52.44 51.14 -20.84
C ASP A 24 51.16 51.83 -21.28
N ARG A 25 51.23 52.62 -22.37
CA ARG A 25 50.08 53.39 -22.85
C ARG A 25 49.00 52.47 -23.41
N ILE A 26 49.39 51.47 -24.21
CA ILE A 26 48.48 50.49 -24.79
C ILE A 26 47.85 49.64 -23.69
N ARG A 27 48.66 49.15 -22.75
CA ARG A 27 48.20 48.37 -21.61
C ARG A 27 47.17 49.13 -20.75
N LYS A 28 47.41 50.42 -20.48
CA LYS A 28 46.48 51.25 -19.69
C LYS A 28 45.16 51.51 -20.42
N ILE A 29 45.21 51.77 -21.73
CA ILE A 29 44.01 51.99 -22.55
C ILE A 29 43.17 50.71 -22.63
N VAL A 30 43.80 49.58 -22.96
CA VAL A 30 43.11 48.29 -23.08
C VAL A 30 42.56 47.83 -21.73
N GLY A 31 43.30 48.07 -20.63
CA GLY A 31 42.83 47.82 -19.28
C GLY A 31 41.58 48.63 -18.91
N MET A 32 41.54 49.92 -19.26
CA MET A 32 40.35 50.76 -19.04
C MET A 32 39.15 50.31 -19.89
N VAL A 33 39.36 49.95 -21.15
CA VAL A 33 38.29 49.44 -22.02
C VAL A 33 37.76 48.10 -21.50
N ALA A 34 38.63 47.16 -21.15
CA ALA A 34 38.23 45.88 -20.59
C ALA A 34 37.45 46.04 -19.28
N TYR A 35 37.89 46.95 -18.40
CA TYR A 35 37.19 47.27 -17.16
C TYR A 35 35.79 47.85 -17.44
N ASN A 36 35.68 48.84 -18.33
CA ASN A 36 34.41 49.47 -18.66
C ASN A 36 33.43 48.51 -19.33
N VAL A 37 33.91 47.64 -20.23
CA VAL A 37 33.08 46.61 -20.88
C VAL A 37 32.60 45.59 -19.85
N THR A 38 33.46 45.16 -18.92
CA THR A 38 33.08 44.21 -17.87
C THR A 38 32.07 44.82 -16.90
N ALA A 39 32.24 46.10 -16.55
CA ALA A 39 31.30 46.84 -15.71
C ALA A 39 29.93 47.00 -16.39
N ALA A 40 29.91 47.38 -17.67
CA ALA A 40 28.70 47.48 -18.47
C ALA A 40 27.99 46.13 -18.62
N ALA A 41 28.74 45.05 -18.87
CA ALA A 41 28.19 43.71 -18.96
C ALA A 41 27.58 43.24 -17.63
N LYS A 42 28.23 43.52 -16.49
CA LYS A 42 27.67 43.23 -15.16
C LYS A 42 26.40 44.02 -14.88
N GLN A 43 26.38 45.30 -15.24
CA GLN A 43 25.20 46.15 -15.07
C GLN A 43 24.04 45.68 -15.97
N ALA A 44 24.32 45.30 -17.21
CA ALA A 44 23.34 44.72 -18.13
C ALA A 44 22.80 43.37 -17.62
N ALA A 45 23.67 42.50 -17.09
CA ALA A 45 23.26 41.24 -16.49
C ALA A 45 22.36 41.46 -15.26
N GLN A 46 22.72 42.42 -14.39
CA GLN A 46 21.87 42.79 -13.25
C GLN A 46 20.53 43.39 -13.68
N ALA A 47 20.51 44.22 -14.73
CA ALA A 47 19.29 44.75 -15.29
C ALA A 47 18.39 43.64 -15.85
N LEU A 48 18.97 42.69 -16.59
CA LEU A 48 18.25 41.51 -17.10
C LEU A 48 17.68 40.63 -15.99
N ILE A 49 18.43 40.41 -14.91
CA ILE A 49 17.93 39.65 -13.75
C ILE A 49 16.76 40.39 -13.10
N LYS A 50 16.91 41.70 -12.89
CA LYS A 50 15.85 42.53 -12.30
C LYS A 50 14.60 42.58 -13.19
N ASP A 51 14.77 42.67 -14.50
CA ASP A 51 13.65 42.68 -15.44
C ASP A 51 13.00 41.30 -15.53
N ARG A 52 13.77 40.21 -15.45
CA ARG A 52 13.22 38.85 -15.33
C ARG A 52 12.37 38.70 -14.07
N ASP A 53 12.85 39.16 -12.92
CA ASP A 53 12.11 39.07 -11.66
C ASP A 53 10.80 39.87 -11.76
N ARG A 54 10.83 41.07 -12.36
CA ARG A 54 9.61 41.87 -12.62
C ARG A 54 8.66 41.20 -13.60
N VAL A 55 9.15 40.54 -14.64
CA VAL A 55 8.31 39.78 -15.58
C VAL A 55 7.68 38.58 -14.87
N SER A 56 8.41 37.92 -13.98
CA SER A 56 7.87 36.84 -13.13
C SER A 56 6.77 37.34 -12.21
N ASP A 57 7.00 38.45 -11.50
CA ASP A 57 6.01 39.05 -10.60
C ASP A 57 4.75 39.50 -11.36
N VAL A 58 4.91 40.04 -12.57
CA VAL A 58 3.79 40.43 -13.44
C VAL A 58 3.04 39.21 -13.96
N ALA A 59 3.72 38.11 -14.28
CA ALA A 59 3.08 36.87 -14.68
C ALA A 59 2.27 36.25 -13.53
N ASP A 60 2.84 36.19 -12.33
CA ASP A 60 2.16 35.68 -11.13
C ASP A 60 0.95 36.56 -10.76
N HIS A 61 1.07 37.89 -10.93
CA HIS A 61 -0.05 38.80 -10.72
C HIS A 61 -1.13 38.63 -11.78
N LEU A 62 -0.77 38.46 -13.05
CA LEU A 62 -1.71 38.19 -14.13
C LEU A 62 -2.43 36.85 -13.91
N ASP A 63 -1.73 35.80 -13.48
CA ASP A 63 -2.35 34.53 -13.12
C ASP A 63 -3.38 34.72 -11.99
N GLY A 64 -3.05 35.52 -10.98
CA GLY A 64 -3.97 35.87 -9.89
C GLY A 64 -5.21 36.66 -10.35
N GLU A 65 -5.04 37.63 -11.24
CA GLU A 65 -6.13 38.42 -11.83
C GLU A 65 -6.97 37.58 -12.81
N PHE A 66 -6.37 36.68 -13.58
CA PHE A 66 -7.09 35.76 -14.47
C PHE A 66 -7.92 34.74 -13.69
N ILE A 67 -7.40 34.20 -12.58
CA ILE A 67 -8.17 33.34 -11.67
C ILE A 67 -9.36 34.11 -11.06
N ALA A 68 -9.14 35.38 -10.69
CA ALA A 68 -10.16 36.21 -10.06
C ALA A 68 -11.28 36.65 -11.04
N GLU A 69 -10.94 37.01 -12.29
CA GLU A 69 -11.89 37.57 -13.25
C GLU A 69 -12.55 36.51 -14.14
N LEU A 70 -11.85 35.41 -14.47
CA LEU A 70 -12.38 34.34 -15.33
C LEU A 70 -12.95 33.15 -14.53
N GLU A 71 -12.74 33.10 -13.21
CA GLU A 71 -13.13 31.98 -12.33
C GLU A 71 -12.62 30.60 -12.81
N VAL A 72 -11.54 30.56 -13.61
CA VAL A 72 -10.98 29.32 -14.14
C VAL A 72 -9.83 28.85 -13.26
N GLU A 73 -9.98 27.66 -12.66
CA GLU A 73 -8.91 26.99 -11.93
C GLU A 73 -7.75 26.64 -12.87
N GLN A 74 -6.50 26.89 -12.46
CA GLN A 74 -5.29 26.60 -13.25
C GLN A 74 -5.22 25.14 -13.73
N ALA A 75 -5.79 24.21 -12.97
CA ALA A 75 -5.92 22.80 -13.35
C ALA A 75 -6.88 22.59 -14.54
N VAL A 76 -7.92 23.40 -14.66
CA VAL A 76 -8.88 23.39 -15.77
C VAL A 76 -8.23 23.97 -17.02
N GLU A 77 -7.49 25.07 -16.89
CA GLU A 77 -6.76 25.68 -18.02
C GLU A 77 -5.69 24.72 -18.57
N ILE A 78 -4.91 24.07 -17.71
CA ILE A 78 -3.91 23.06 -18.15
C ILE A 78 -4.60 21.89 -18.86
N GLN A 79 -5.78 21.46 -18.39
CA GLN A 79 -6.56 20.43 -19.08
C GLN A 79 -7.08 20.92 -20.45
N GLU A 80 -7.48 22.18 -20.56
CA GLU A 80 -7.91 22.76 -21.84
C GLU A 80 -6.75 22.94 -22.81
N ILE A 81 -5.59 23.40 -22.35
CA ILE A 81 -4.36 23.49 -23.15
C ILE A 81 -3.94 22.09 -23.63
N ALA A 82 -4.03 21.07 -22.79
CA ALA A 82 -3.74 19.69 -23.18
C ALA A 82 -4.73 19.19 -24.25
N LYS A 83 -6.02 19.54 -24.14
CA LYS A 83 -7.03 19.25 -25.17
C LYS A 83 -6.75 19.97 -26.48
N ILE A 84 -6.39 21.26 -26.43
CA ILE A 84 -6.03 22.06 -27.60
C ILE A 84 -4.79 21.48 -28.28
N SER A 85 -3.76 21.10 -27.51
CA SER A 85 -2.55 20.45 -28.03
C SER A 85 -2.89 19.12 -28.72
N SER A 86 -3.77 18.32 -28.14
CA SER A 86 -4.24 17.07 -28.73
C SER A 86 -5.04 17.30 -30.02
N GLU A 87 -5.87 18.35 -30.08
CA GLU A 87 -6.58 18.75 -31.29
C GLU A 87 -5.63 19.26 -32.38
N LEU A 88 -4.61 20.03 -32.01
CA LEU A 88 -3.57 20.53 -32.91
C LEU A 88 -2.72 19.40 -33.48
N GLU A 89 -2.29 18.43 -32.66
CA GLU A 89 -1.62 17.22 -33.12
C GLU A 89 -2.53 16.46 -34.10
N ARG A 90 -3.80 16.25 -33.75
CA ARG A 90 -4.75 15.57 -34.63
C ARG A 90 -4.98 16.32 -35.93
N TYR A 91 -5.00 17.66 -35.89
CA TYR A 91 -5.10 18.50 -37.09
C TYR A 91 -3.83 18.44 -37.93
N PHE A 92 -2.66 18.43 -37.30
CA PHE A 92 -1.36 18.28 -37.96
C PHE A 92 -1.25 16.91 -38.62
N ASP A 93 -1.58 15.83 -37.91
CA ASP A 93 -1.63 14.49 -38.44
C ASP A 93 -2.62 14.39 -39.59
N THR A 94 -3.83 14.94 -39.43
CA THR A 94 -4.84 14.92 -40.51
C THR A 94 -4.38 15.72 -41.73
N SER A 95 -3.70 16.85 -41.53
CA SER A 95 -3.22 17.73 -42.60
C SER A 95 -2.01 17.16 -43.31
N ILE A 96 -1.04 16.61 -42.56
CA ILE A 96 0.12 15.89 -43.09
C ILE A 96 -0.32 14.63 -43.80
N ILE A 97 -1.27 13.86 -43.26
CA ILE A 97 -1.84 12.68 -43.93
C ILE A 97 -2.51 13.06 -45.26
N LYS A 98 -3.28 14.15 -45.28
CA LYS A 98 -3.92 14.67 -46.51
C LYS A 98 -2.92 15.19 -47.56
N LEU A 99 -1.79 15.78 -47.12
CA LEU A 99 -0.76 16.30 -48.01
C LEU A 99 0.20 15.21 -48.51
N ALA A 100 0.59 14.29 -47.64
CA ALA A 100 1.56 13.22 -47.92
C ALA A 100 0.94 12.08 -48.75
N PHE A 101 -0.37 11.89 -48.69
CA PHE A 101 -1.06 10.84 -49.42
C PHE A 101 -2.24 11.39 -50.24
N LYS A 102 -1.95 11.83 -51.47
CA LYS A 102 -2.98 12.27 -52.44
C LYS A 102 -4.06 11.21 -52.76
N ASN A 103 -3.77 9.94 -52.47
CA ASN A 103 -4.70 8.80 -52.60
C ASN A 103 -4.90 8.07 -51.25
N PHE A 104 -5.09 8.81 -50.15
CA PHE A 104 -5.34 8.18 -48.85
C PHE A 104 -6.68 7.44 -48.88
N ASP A 105 -6.63 6.12 -48.70
CA ASP A 105 -7.81 5.28 -48.67
C ASP A 105 -8.68 5.68 -47.47
N THR A 106 -9.84 6.27 -47.76
CA THR A 106 -10.82 6.71 -46.75
C THR A 106 -11.29 5.55 -45.86
N SER A 107 -11.11 4.30 -46.33
CA SER A 107 -11.33 3.09 -45.54
C SER A 107 -10.42 3.02 -44.30
N LEU A 108 -9.18 3.51 -44.41
CA LEU A 108 -8.15 3.40 -43.37
C LEU A 108 -8.42 4.41 -42.24
N LEU A 109 -8.82 5.65 -42.57
CA LEU A 109 -9.28 6.64 -41.59
C LEU A 109 -10.51 6.17 -40.82
N LYS A 110 -11.47 5.55 -41.52
CA LYS A 110 -12.65 5.00 -40.89
C LYS A 110 -12.27 3.88 -39.91
N ARG A 111 -11.35 3.01 -40.31
CA ARG A 111 -10.86 1.90 -39.49
C ARG A 111 -10.10 2.37 -38.26
N VAL A 112 -9.30 3.43 -38.37
CA VAL A 112 -8.61 4.05 -37.22
C VAL A 112 -9.64 4.62 -36.23
N ARG A 113 -10.64 5.37 -36.69
CA ARG A 113 -11.71 5.87 -35.80
C ARG A 113 -12.52 4.76 -35.14
N ASP A 114 -12.80 3.69 -35.88
CA ASP A 114 -13.52 2.53 -35.34
C ASP A 114 -12.69 1.82 -34.27
N LEU A 115 -11.35 1.78 -34.44
CA LEU A 115 -10.42 1.25 -33.43
C LEU A 115 -10.32 2.15 -32.20
N GLU A 116 -10.21 3.47 -32.35
CA GLU A 116 -10.21 4.44 -31.23
C GLU A 116 -11.48 4.30 -30.38
N LYS A 117 -12.65 4.20 -31.02
CA LYS A 117 -13.93 3.98 -30.31
C LYS A 117 -13.96 2.65 -29.56
N LYS A 118 -13.38 1.61 -30.17
CA LYS A 118 -13.32 0.28 -29.57
C LYS A 118 -12.37 0.26 -28.37
N GLU A 119 -11.23 0.95 -28.45
CA GLU A 119 -10.29 1.11 -27.34
C GLU A 119 -10.95 1.83 -26.17
N GLN A 120 -11.65 2.94 -26.42
CA GLN A 120 -12.35 3.67 -25.37
C GLN A 120 -13.38 2.79 -24.66
N SER A 121 -14.18 2.04 -25.41
CA SER A 121 -15.14 1.08 -24.85
C SER A 121 -14.48 -0.03 -24.03
N LEU A 122 -13.26 -0.44 -24.36
CA LEU A 122 -12.52 -1.45 -23.61
C LEU A 122 -11.99 -0.87 -22.29
N ARG A 123 -11.45 0.35 -22.31
CA ARG A 123 -10.99 1.05 -21.09
C ARG A 123 -12.12 1.30 -20.09
N ASP A 124 -13.31 1.67 -20.57
CA ASP A 124 -14.47 1.86 -19.71
C ASP A 124 -14.89 0.53 -19.04
N ARG A 125 -14.87 -0.57 -19.81
CA ARG A 125 -15.10 -1.92 -19.28
C ARG A 125 -14.05 -2.38 -18.28
N GLU A 126 -12.77 -2.07 -18.50
CA GLU A 126 -11.71 -2.38 -17.55
C GLU A 126 -11.92 -1.67 -16.22
N ARG A 127 -12.31 -0.39 -16.26
CA ARG A 127 -12.60 0.40 -15.06
C ARG A 127 -13.80 -0.17 -14.28
N ASP A 128 -14.85 -0.60 -14.98
CA ASP A 128 -16.01 -1.26 -14.36
C ASP A 128 -15.60 -2.60 -13.71
N ILE A 129 -14.75 -3.39 -14.37
CA ILE A 129 -14.23 -4.66 -13.84
C ILE A 129 -13.38 -4.40 -12.60
N GLU A 130 -12.50 -3.41 -12.61
CA GLU A 130 -11.70 -3.03 -11.43
C GLU A 130 -12.57 -2.66 -10.24
N GLN A 131 -13.63 -1.88 -10.45
CA GLN A 131 -14.57 -1.53 -9.38
C GLN A 131 -15.27 -2.76 -8.81
N ILE A 132 -15.71 -3.69 -9.67
CA ILE A 132 -16.32 -4.96 -9.26
C ILE A 132 -15.33 -5.81 -8.47
N ILE A 133 -14.07 -5.93 -8.92
CA ILE A 133 -13.02 -6.69 -8.24
C ILE A 133 -12.75 -6.08 -6.87
N THR A 134 -12.57 -4.77 -6.79
CA THR A 134 -12.27 -4.09 -5.52
C THR A 134 -13.39 -4.29 -4.50
N LYS A 135 -14.65 -4.20 -4.95
CA LYS A 135 -15.83 -4.46 -4.13
C LYS A 135 -15.90 -5.93 -3.68
N ARG A 136 -15.70 -6.89 -4.61
CA ARG A 136 -15.68 -8.32 -4.28
C ARG A 136 -14.55 -8.70 -3.33
N VAL A 137 -13.38 -8.09 -3.44
CA VAL A 137 -12.25 -8.32 -2.54
C VAL A 137 -12.56 -7.77 -1.15
N ALA A 138 -13.21 -6.60 -1.05
CA ALA A 138 -13.67 -6.06 0.23
C ALA A 138 -14.73 -6.99 0.87
N GLU A 139 -15.72 -7.42 0.11
CA GLU A 139 -16.77 -8.35 0.56
C GLU A 139 -16.18 -9.71 1.00
N LEU A 140 -15.24 -10.28 0.24
CA LEU A 140 -14.54 -11.51 0.59
C LEU A 140 -13.69 -11.35 1.86
N ARG A 141 -13.00 -10.21 2.03
CA ARG A 141 -12.25 -9.94 3.27
C ARG A 141 -13.16 -9.84 4.47
N GLU A 142 -14.27 -9.14 4.32
CA GLU A 142 -15.26 -8.98 5.38
C GLU A 142 -15.93 -10.32 5.72
N GLN A 143 -16.18 -11.14 4.70
CA GLN A 143 -16.70 -12.49 4.86
C GLN A 143 -15.67 -13.45 5.49
N ILE A 144 -14.38 -13.39 5.15
CA ILE A 144 -13.32 -14.17 5.81
C ILE A 144 -13.17 -13.76 7.29
N THR A 145 -13.33 -12.47 7.60
CA THR A 145 -13.32 -11.99 8.99
C THR A 145 -14.58 -12.37 9.77
N ARG A 146 -15.72 -12.55 9.11
CA ARG A 146 -16.99 -13.02 9.73
C ARG A 146 -17.05 -14.55 9.83
N ASP A 147 -16.58 -15.24 8.80
CA ASP A 147 -16.54 -16.70 8.65
C ASP A 147 -15.15 -17.19 9.03
N SER A 148 -14.67 -16.87 10.24
CA SER A 148 -13.37 -17.31 10.73
C SER A 148 -13.33 -18.84 10.85
N THR A 149 -13.08 -19.49 9.70
CA THR A 149 -13.17 -20.93 9.42
C THR A 149 -11.91 -21.67 9.88
N THR A 150 -10.91 -20.92 10.31
CA THR A 150 -9.63 -21.39 10.83
C THR A 150 -9.69 -21.55 12.34
N ALA A 151 -8.83 -22.42 12.89
CA ALA A 151 -8.68 -22.60 14.33
C ALA A 151 -8.47 -21.25 15.03
N ARG A 152 -7.54 -20.43 14.52
CA ARG A 152 -7.26 -19.08 15.04
C ARG A 152 -8.51 -18.20 15.16
N GLY A 153 -9.42 -18.27 14.18
CA GLY A 153 -10.68 -17.55 14.20
C GLY A 153 -11.57 -17.87 15.40
N PHE A 154 -11.77 -19.16 15.67
CA PHE A 154 -12.52 -19.62 16.82
C PHE A 154 -11.85 -19.26 18.15
N PHE A 155 -10.51 -19.25 18.20
CA PHE A 155 -9.78 -18.77 19.38
C PHE A 155 -10.01 -17.28 19.64
N GLU A 156 -9.89 -16.43 18.62
CA GLU A 156 -10.14 -14.98 18.74
C GLU A 156 -11.60 -14.71 19.13
N SER A 157 -12.55 -15.49 18.60
CA SER A 157 -13.96 -15.43 18.99
C SER A 157 -14.16 -15.75 20.48
N ALA A 158 -13.61 -16.87 20.95
CA ALA A 158 -13.69 -17.26 22.36
C ALA A 158 -13.09 -16.20 23.29
N VAL A 159 -11.94 -15.61 22.93
CA VAL A 159 -11.30 -14.53 23.69
C VAL A 159 -12.17 -13.27 23.74
N SER A 160 -12.84 -12.91 22.64
CA SER A 160 -13.73 -11.74 22.59
C SER A 160 -15.02 -11.90 23.38
N LYS A 161 -15.56 -13.12 23.46
CA LYS A 161 -16.74 -13.46 24.26
C LYS A 161 -16.42 -13.59 25.76
N ALA A 162 -15.15 -13.64 26.14
CA ALA A 162 -14.74 -13.70 27.53
C ALA A 162 -14.87 -12.33 28.21
N GLU A 163 -15.80 -12.23 29.16
CA GLU A 163 -16.12 -10.99 29.87
C GLU A 163 -15.02 -10.51 30.84
N LYS A 164 -14.04 -11.35 31.18
CA LYS A 164 -12.98 -11.05 32.18
C LYS A 164 -11.60 -11.43 31.67
N VAL A 165 -10.59 -10.64 32.06
CA VAL A 165 -9.16 -10.91 31.78
C VAL A 165 -8.71 -12.27 32.32
N PHE A 166 -9.25 -12.71 33.46
CA PHE A 166 -8.96 -14.03 34.01
C PHE A 166 -9.47 -15.17 33.12
N ASP A 167 -10.64 -15.01 32.50
CA ASP A 167 -11.20 -16.01 31.60
C ASP A 167 -10.46 -16.02 30.25
N GLN A 168 -10.00 -14.86 29.78
CA GLN A 168 -9.08 -14.77 28.63
C GLN A 168 -7.76 -15.51 28.88
N ASN A 169 -7.18 -15.38 30.07
CA ASN A 169 -5.97 -16.12 30.46
C ASN A 169 -6.20 -17.63 30.51
N LYS A 170 -7.39 -18.08 30.95
CA LYS A 170 -7.76 -19.50 30.93
C LYS A 170 -7.93 -20.02 29.52
N ILE A 171 -8.61 -19.27 28.64
CA ILE A 171 -8.78 -19.61 27.22
C ILE A 171 -7.41 -19.73 26.54
N THR A 172 -6.51 -18.79 26.84
CA THR A 172 -5.13 -18.80 26.33
C THR A 172 -4.40 -20.06 26.78
N ARG A 173 -4.41 -20.40 28.08
CA ARG A 173 -3.81 -21.63 28.60
C ARG A 173 -4.44 -22.91 28.04
N PHE A 174 -5.74 -22.89 27.80
CA PHE A 174 -6.44 -24.00 27.15
C PHE A 174 -5.92 -24.23 25.73
N ALA A 175 -5.76 -23.16 24.95
CA ALA A 175 -5.20 -23.26 23.60
C ALA A 175 -3.74 -23.75 23.60
N TYR A 176 -2.89 -23.27 24.52
CA TYR A 176 -1.53 -23.80 24.71
C TYR A 176 -1.53 -25.31 25.01
N SER A 177 -2.37 -25.74 25.96
CA SER A 177 -2.48 -27.15 26.34
C SER A 177 -2.98 -28.01 25.18
N THR A 178 -3.96 -27.50 24.42
CA THR A 178 -4.51 -28.18 23.25
C THR A 178 -3.43 -28.40 22.20
N ILE A 179 -2.66 -27.36 21.87
CA ILE A 179 -1.59 -27.43 20.86
C ILE A 179 -0.52 -28.46 21.26
N SER A 180 -0.07 -28.45 22.51
CA SER A 180 0.93 -29.41 23.01
C SER A 180 0.43 -30.85 22.94
N ILE A 181 -0.77 -31.11 23.49
CA ILE A 181 -1.37 -32.45 23.53
C ILE A 181 -1.58 -32.99 22.11
N PHE A 182 -2.04 -32.14 21.19
CA PHE A 182 -2.29 -32.56 19.81
C PHE A 182 -1.02 -32.92 19.08
N GLN A 183 0.04 -32.13 19.20
CA GLN A 183 1.29 -32.42 18.52
C GLN A 183 2.00 -33.64 19.11
N GLU A 184 1.88 -33.87 20.43
CA GLU A 184 2.42 -35.06 21.10
C GLU A 184 1.68 -36.35 20.67
N GLU A 185 0.35 -36.31 20.61
CA GLU A 185 -0.47 -37.49 20.29
C GLU A 185 -0.84 -37.59 18.80
N PHE A 186 -0.34 -36.69 17.94
CA PHE A 186 -0.74 -36.59 16.53
C PHE A 186 -0.50 -37.87 15.72
N PHE A 187 0.66 -38.50 15.92
CA PHE A 187 1.03 -39.70 15.18
C PHE A 187 0.22 -40.93 15.62
N ASP A 188 -0.21 -40.96 16.88
CA ASP A 188 -1.12 -42.01 17.38
C ASP A 188 -2.56 -41.82 16.84
N LEU A 189 -2.90 -40.61 16.39
CA LEU A 189 -4.16 -40.29 15.71
C LEU A 189 -4.14 -40.61 14.20
N GLN A 190 -2.97 -40.84 13.61
CA GLN A 190 -2.85 -41.21 12.19
C GLN A 190 -3.26 -42.66 11.96
N GLY A 191 -4.54 -42.85 11.65
CA GLY A 191 -5.09 -44.16 11.27
C GLY A 191 -6.55 -44.34 11.68
N THR A 192 -7.05 -43.50 12.57
CA THR A 192 -8.43 -43.51 13.03
C THR A 192 -9.04 -42.12 12.81
N HIS A 193 -9.84 -41.96 11.75
CA HIS A 193 -10.78 -40.82 11.62
C HIS A 193 -11.95 -40.97 12.63
N ASP A 194 -11.64 -41.34 13.86
CA ASP A 194 -12.63 -41.61 14.86
C ASP A 194 -12.86 -40.34 15.68
N VAL A 195 -14.00 -39.70 15.41
CA VAL A 195 -14.49 -38.53 16.14
C VAL A 195 -14.51 -38.79 17.66
N GLU A 196 -14.63 -40.06 18.07
CA GLU A 196 -14.58 -40.48 19.47
C GLU A 196 -13.20 -40.20 20.11
N HIS A 197 -12.11 -40.35 19.36
CA HIS A 197 -10.75 -40.10 19.86
C HIS A 197 -10.44 -38.61 19.99
N ILE A 198 -10.85 -37.82 18.99
CA ILE A 198 -10.79 -36.35 19.04
C ILE A 198 -11.59 -35.84 20.24
N THR A 199 -12.77 -36.41 20.50
CA THR A 199 -13.60 -36.05 21.65
C THR A 199 -12.95 -36.43 22.98
N LYS A 200 -12.26 -37.57 23.07
CA LYS A 200 -11.47 -37.95 24.26
C LYS A 200 -10.32 -36.99 24.54
N LEU A 201 -9.62 -36.56 23.49
CA LEU A 201 -8.56 -35.56 23.62
C LEU A 201 -9.11 -34.20 24.06
N TYR A 202 -10.30 -33.83 23.56
CA TYR A 202 -10.96 -32.60 23.98
C TYR A 202 -11.32 -32.66 25.46
N GLN A 203 -11.84 -33.80 25.91
CA GLN A 203 -12.14 -34.05 27.31
C GLN A 203 -10.87 -33.92 28.18
N LYS A 204 -9.74 -34.47 27.75
CA LYS A 204 -8.44 -34.34 28.44
C LYS A 204 -7.96 -32.88 28.50
N ALA A 205 -8.14 -32.11 27.44
CA ALA A 205 -7.75 -30.70 27.39
C ALA A 205 -8.67 -29.77 28.21
N ILE A 206 -9.98 -30.08 28.28
CA ILE A 206 -10.98 -29.26 28.98
C ILE A 206 -11.14 -29.63 30.47
N GLU A 207 -10.75 -30.85 30.88
CA GLU A 207 -10.87 -31.35 32.25
C GLU A 207 -10.31 -30.38 33.33
N PRO A 208 -9.13 -29.75 33.16
CA PRO A 208 -8.61 -28.77 34.13
C PRO A 208 -9.50 -27.53 34.32
N TYR A 209 -10.40 -27.28 33.37
CA TYR A 209 -11.32 -26.14 33.35
C TYR A 209 -12.75 -26.55 33.71
N GLN A 210 -12.96 -27.77 34.22
CA GLN A 210 -14.25 -28.23 34.72
C GLN A 210 -14.33 -28.11 36.24
N ILE A 211 -15.46 -27.60 36.73
CA ILE A 211 -15.78 -27.58 38.17
C ILE A 211 -16.83 -28.65 38.43
N THR A 212 -16.52 -29.52 39.37
CA THR A 212 -17.51 -30.42 39.96
C THR A 212 -18.36 -29.64 40.97
N LYS A 213 -19.68 -29.62 40.77
CA LYS A 213 -20.65 -29.15 41.77
C LYS A 213 -21.54 -30.31 42.21
N MET A 214 -21.83 -30.39 43.50
CA MET A 214 -22.80 -31.34 44.04
C MET A 214 -24.15 -30.63 44.10
N VAL A 215 -25.11 -31.09 43.30
CA VAL A 215 -26.46 -30.51 43.25
C VAL A 215 -27.44 -31.55 43.79
N MET A 216 -28.32 -31.12 44.68
CA MET A 216 -29.36 -31.99 45.23
C MET A 216 -30.49 -32.14 44.20
N ASP A 217 -30.79 -33.37 43.83
CA ASP A 217 -31.90 -33.70 42.94
C ASP A 217 -33.25 -33.47 43.64
N LYS A 218 -34.35 -33.45 42.89
CA LYS A 218 -35.72 -33.29 43.41
C LYS A 218 -36.10 -34.37 44.44
N ASP A 219 -35.42 -35.52 44.40
CA ASP A 219 -35.58 -36.63 45.33
C ASP A 219 -34.62 -36.58 46.55
N GLY A 220 -33.92 -35.46 46.77
CA GLY A 220 -33.00 -35.27 47.90
C GLY A 220 -31.64 -35.98 47.77
N LYS A 221 -31.37 -36.65 46.65
CA LYS A 221 -30.08 -37.30 46.38
C LYS A 221 -29.08 -36.31 45.80
N LEU A 222 -27.86 -36.27 46.34
CA LEU A 222 -26.77 -35.45 45.79
C LEU A 222 -26.26 -36.07 44.49
N LYS A 223 -26.44 -35.35 43.37
CA LYS A 223 -25.86 -35.69 42.07
C LYS A 223 -24.62 -34.83 41.82
N LYS A 224 -23.55 -35.49 41.38
CA LYS A 224 -22.33 -34.84 40.91
C LYS A 224 -22.60 -34.27 39.52
N VAL A 225 -22.63 -32.95 39.39
CA VAL A 225 -22.79 -32.24 38.11
C VAL A 225 -21.44 -31.63 37.75
N ILE A 226 -20.94 -31.95 36.57
CA ILE A 226 -19.72 -31.36 36.01
C ILE A 226 -20.15 -30.11 35.23
N THR A 227 -19.61 -28.96 35.58
CA THR A 227 -19.90 -27.68 34.93
C THR A 227 -18.62 -27.06 34.40
N ASN A 228 -18.60 -26.64 33.14
CA ASN A 228 -17.47 -25.91 32.57
C ASN A 228 -17.30 -24.56 33.26
N GLN A 229 -16.05 -24.11 33.43
CA GLN A 229 -15.75 -22.76 33.91
C GLN A 229 -16.03 -21.69 32.85
N PHE A 230 -16.13 -22.07 31.59
CA PHE A 230 -16.48 -21.20 30.48
C PHE A 230 -18.00 -21.16 30.30
N THR A 231 -18.52 -20.05 29.77
CA THR A 231 -19.91 -19.96 29.30
C THR A 231 -20.16 -21.00 28.19
N GLU A 232 -21.43 -21.30 27.93
CA GLU A 232 -21.82 -22.27 26.90
C GLU A 232 -21.30 -21.84 25.52
N ASP A 233 -21.50 -20.58 25.15
CA ASP A 233 -21.02 -20.01 23.89
C ASP A 233 -19.49 -20.06 23.74
N CYS A 234 -18.75 -19.76 24.82
CA CYS A 234 -17.28 -19.89 24.82
C CYS A 234 -16.85 -21.36 24.72
N SER A 235 -17.54 -22.28 25.39
CA SER A 235 -17.23 -23.70 25.33
C SER A 235 -17.43 -24.27 23.92
N GLN A 236 -18.44 -23.81 23.19
CA GLN A 236 -18.68 -24.20 21.79
C GLN A 236 -17.55 -23.70 20.88
N ASP A 237 -17.12 -22.45 21.02
CA ASP A 237 -16.00 -21.92 20.24
C ASP A 237 -14.68 -22.63 20.55
N LEU A 238 -14.42 -22.98 21.82
CA LEU A 238 -13.23 -23.74 22.20
C LEU A 238 -13.23 -25.15 21.62
N PHE A 239 -14.40 -25.80 21.53
CA PHE A 239 -14.54 -27.08 20.85
C PHE A 239 -14.31 -26.94 19.33
N MET A 240 -14.82 -25.88 18.72
CA MET A 240 -14.61 -25.63 17.29
C MET A 240 -13.15 -25.27 16.97
N PHE A 241 -12.49 -24.48 17.81
CA PHE A 241 -11.05 -24.25 17.78
C PHE A 241 -10.30 -25.58 17.78
N PHE A 242 -10.63 -26.44 18.73
CA PHE A 242 -10.01 -27.73 18.92
C PHE A 242 -10.18 -28.66 17.70
N TYR A 243 -11.41 -28.79 17.19
CA TYR A 243 -11.73 -29.64 16.05
C TYR A 243 -11.08 -29.14 14.75
N LYS A 244 -11.08 -27.83 14.53
CA LYS A 244 -10.47 -27.23 13.33
C LYS A 244 -8.96 -27.29 13.36
N TYR A 245 -8.35 -27.08 14.53
CA TYR A 245 -6.90 -27.16 14.71
C TYR A 245 -6.35 -28.53 14.32
N TYR A 246 -7.03 -29.61 14.73
CA TYR A 246 -6.65 -30.96 14.33
C TYR A 246 -6.65 -31.17 12.80
N ASN A 247 -7.71 -30.71 12.14
CA ASN A 247 -7.85 -30.85 10.68
C ASN A 247 -6.79 -30.03 9.93
N GLU A 248 -6.46 -28.83 10.42
CA GLU A 248 -5.36 -28.02 9.87
C GLU A 248 -4.01 -28.72 10.02
N LEU A 249 -3.73 -29.33 11.18
CA LEU A 249 -2.49 -30.09 11.38
C LEU A 249 -2.39 -31.31 10.45
N LEU A 250 -3.52 -32.02 10.23
CA LEU A 250 -3.59 -33.11 9.26
C LEU A 250 -3.27 -32.65 7.84
N GLU A 251 -3.80 -31.51 7.43
CA GLU A 251 -3.56 -30.93 6.10
C GLU A 251 -2.10 -30.50 5.94
N ILE A 252 -1.52 -29.81 6.95
CA ILE A 252 -0.11 -29.40 6.94
C ILE A 252 0.80 -30.63 6.82
N TYR A 253 0.57 -31.65 7.64
CA TYR A 253 1.35 -32.88 7.57
C TYR A 253 1.22 -33.59 6.21
N HIS A 254 0.02 -33.63 5.63
CA HIS A 254 -0.19 -34.24 4.32
C HIS A 254 0.59 -33.51 3.21
N ASN A 255 0.71 -32.19 3.32
CA ASN A 255 1.38 -31.35 2.33
C ASN A 255 2.90 -31.29 2.52
N GLU A 256 3.38 -31.22 3.76
CA GLU A 256 4.77 -30.93 4.09
C GLU A 256 5.54 -32.18 4.57
N GLY A 257 4.84 -33.25 4.95
CA GLY A 257 5.43 -34.50 5.44
C GLY A 257 5.95 -34.45 6.88
N GLU A 258 5.95 -33.26 7.51
CA GLU A 258 6.37 -33.04 8.88
C GLU A 258 5.38 -32.12 9.60
N LEU A 259 5.34 -32.19 10.93
CA LEU A 259 4.55 -31.27 11.74
C LEU A 259 5.35 -30.01 12.06
N PRO A 260 4.70 -28.83 12.06
CA PRO A 260 5.34 -27.59 12.49
C PRO A 260 5.69 -27.66 13.99
N PRO A 261 6.85 -27.09 14.40
CA PRO A 261 7.21 -27.01 15.81
C PRO A 261 6.13 -26.32 16.64
N THR A 262 5.95 -26.74 17.90
CA THR A 262 5.01 -26.13 18.84
C THR A 262 5.19 -24.61 18.94
N ALA A 263 6.45 -24.14 18.96
CA ALA A 263 6.77 -22.72 19.04
C ALA A 263 6.24 -21.91 17.82
N ASP A 264 6.26 -22.50 16.64
CA ASP A 264 5.83 -21.83 15.40
C ASP A 264 4.30 -21.81 15.31
N GLU A 265 3.63 -22.89 15.71
CA GLU A 265 2.17 -22.94 15.81
C GLU A 265 1.62 -22.01 16.88
N LEU A 266 2.30 -21.93 18.02
CA LEU A 266 1.99 -20.95 19.05
C LEU A 266 2.16 -19.53 18.49
N SER A 267 3.19 -19.28 17.70
CA SER A 267 3.34 -17.97 17.04
C SER A 267 2.22 -17.72 16.03
N ARG A 268 1.85 -18.70 15.21
CA ARG A 268 0.76 -18.59 14.22
C ARG A 268 -0.61 -18.25 14.86
N ILE A 269 -0.92 -18.89 15.97
CA ILE A 269 -2.20 -18.77 16.68
C ILE A 269 -2.24 -17.56 17.61
N PHE A 270 -1.13 -17.28 18.31
CA PHE A 270 -1.05 -16.21 19.32
C PHE A 270 -0.38 -14.93 18.83
N GLU A 271 0.08 -14.83 17.58
CA GLU A 271 0.54 -13.55 17.03
C GLU A 271 -0.62 -12.55 17.06
N LYS A 272 -0.61 -11.71 18.11
CA LYS A 272 -1.02 -10.32 17.98
C LYS A 272 -0.41 -9.84 16.68
N LYS A 273 -1.22 -9.27 15.77
CA LYS A 273 -0.72 -8.39 14.71
C LYS A 273 0.50 -7.69 15.28
N LYS A 274 1.70 -7.94 14.76
CA LYS A 274 2.87 -7.16 15.15
C LYS A 274 2.43 -5.73 14.89
N LYS A 275 2.08 -4.98 15.96
CA LYS A 275 1.71 -3.57 15.81
C LYS A 275 2.91 -2.97 15.12
N GLY A 276 2.72 -2.51 13.89
CA GLY A 276 3.79 -1.85 13.17
C GLY A 276 4.31 -0.73 14.07
N VAL A 277 5.60 -0.42 13.99
CA VAL A 277 6.19 0.70 14.74
C VAL A 277 5.34 1.98 14.54
N SER A 278 4.71 2.13 13.38
CA SER A 278 3.72 3.17 13.06
C SER A 278 2.45 3.18 13.93
N GLU A 279 1.88 2.03 14.29
CA GLU A 279 0.69 1.95 15.15
C GLU A 279 1.04 2.25 16.61
N ILE A 280 2.23 1.85 17.07
CA ILE A 280 2.74 2.18 18.40
C ILE A 280 2.97 3.69 18.53
N ILE A 281 3.56 4.31 17.50
CA ILE A 281 3.77 5.76 17.45
C ILE A 281 2.43 6.51 17.40
N SER A 282 1.44 6.00 16.66
CA SER A 282 0.11 6.62 16.58
C SER A 282 -0.66 6.55 17.91
N ASP A 283 -0.48 5.50 18.71
CA ASP A 283 -1.12 5.39 20.03
C ASP A 283 -0.42 6.30 21.06
N MET A 284 0.89 6.53 20.93
CA MET A 284 1.63 7.48 21.79
C MET A 284 1.27 8.95 21.53
N HIS A 285 0.82 9.30 20.32
CA HIS A 285 0.38 10.66 19.97
C HIS A 285 -1.08 10.95 20.31
N LYS A 286 -1.81 9.97 20.86
CA LYS A 286 -3.21 10.09 21.28
C LYS A 286 -3.38 10.25 22.81
N GLN A 287 -2.29 10.36 23.56
CA GLN A 287 -2.28 10.83 24.95
C GLN A 287 -1.80 12.29 24.99
#